data_AF-F1KUF7-F1
#
_entry.id   AF-F1KUF7-F1
#
_cell.length_a   1.000
_cell.length_b   1.000
_cell.length_c   1.000
_cell.angle_alpha   90.00
_cell.angle_beta   90.00
_cell.angle_gamma   90.00
#
_symmetry.space_group_name_H-M   'P 1'
#
loop_
_entity.id
_entity.type
_entity.pdbx_description
1 polymer ?
#
loop_
_entity_poly.entity_id
_entity_poly.type
_entity_poly.pdbx_seq_one_letter_code
_entity_poly.pdbx_strand_id
1 'polypeptide(L)'
;MVWWWLMVWWWLVWITSVMAAGGMRRGEVEELARRAERMEIQDMPVRFADKVTPGRRHAETVDLISNVWGVIPKKNVPIYRYDVRILEEFPPKASGDAPTKEVTKQCRDDFPSIERKNRCVAVFLRLLEREEAFFGKRESVVYDRASILYTLDRLQIENDETKTFIVTPNELPEGSVSTDCVRVLFNIKQCTEDFQLTTSDLKQGVSLEGERINRSLQQFFELLASQEAFFTEGRFVTYGTGQSFLFEPYDFGFRDQDMPPLPDGKYIGIGASKGVKLIEGPSGPGGIHAALVMDVKKAAFHIEQQSVAEKVAMIFNVDLSMMSVDPRQIPQLKKLLKGLYVRCEYGKQRVFMITNIATQNALQMRFRCDDMMVTVADYFASKYDIRLKYPQLPLVIERRPSGESYYPMEKLIVCENQRVTQTQQSSAQVQAMIKACATLPIHRIRQTTAMTRAMKLDGTELNRWMREYSVNVTKNLTLKGRVLPPPQIEYGRNERTIVNPERTTWLANRNHYLLPAKCEKWHVVALVGPSERFFSNDKLRAYVRAFMNQCRHRGMQMADPMVVDYVRGAREQEVDVRMQKAKQMGATFVHFVTSDMLKFRHTRSHYENSKPGSTEVANA
;
A
#
# COMPACT_ATOMS: atom_id res chain seq x y z
N MET A 1 8.88 12.26 -6.22
CA MET A 1 8.58 11.44 -5.02
C MET A 1 9.17 10.03 -5.06
N VAL A 2 9.08 9.29 -6.18
CA VAL A 2 9.69 7.93 -6.28
C VAL A 2 11.23 7.96 -6.21
N TRP A 3 11.86 9.00 -6.76
CA TRP A 3 13.31 9.21 -6.70
C TRP A 3 13.86 9.52 -5.30
N TRP A 4 13.06 10.17 -4.44
CA TRP A 4 13.46 10.50 -3.07
C TRP A 4 13.38 9.27 -2.16
N TRP A 5 12.37 8.42 -2.35
CA TRP A 5 12.30 7.12 -1.69
C TRP A 5 13.38 6.14 -2.18
N LEU A 6 13.72 6.16 -3.48
CA LEU A 6 14.86 5.40 -4.01
C LEU A 6 16.20 5.90 -3.46
N MET A 7 16.39 7.21 -3.30
CA MET A 7 17.59 7.76 -2.66
C MET A 7 17.67 7.39 -1.18
N VAL A 8 16.59 7.53 -0.40
CA VAL A 8 16.58 7.17 1.04
C VAL A 8 16.76 5.66 1.24
N TRP A 9 16.19 4.84 0.36
CA TRP A 9 16.39 3.39 0.40
C TRP A 9 17.79 2.99 -0.06
N TRP A 10 18.36 3.64 -1.08
CA TRP A 10 19.78 3.48 -1.45
C TRP A 10 20.71 3.95 -0.35
N TRP A 11 20.37 5.02 0.36
CA TRP A 11 21.15 5.56 1.47
C TRP A 11 21.11 4.61 2.68
N LEU A 12 19.95 4.03 2.99
CA LEU A 12 19.80 2.99 4.02
C LEU A 12 20.49 1.68 3.63
N VAL A 13 20.41 1.25 2.37
CA VAL A 13 21.09 0.05 1.86
C VAL A 13 22.61 0.25 1.83
N TRP A 14 23.08 1.45 1.46
CA TRP A 14 24.48 1.84 1.50
C TRP A 14 25.01 1.89 2.94
N ILE A 15 24.25 2.45 3.89
CA ILE A 15 24.57 2.41 5.32
C ILE A 15 24.66 0.96 5.82
N THR A 16 23.70 0.08 5.48
CA THR A 16 23.77 -1.33 5.91
C THR A 16 24.91 -2.11 5.26
N SER A 17 25.29 -1.79 4.02
CA SER A 17 26.43 -2.42 3.33
C SER A 17 27.79 -1.88 3.82
N VAL A 18 27.88 -0.60 4.17
CA VAL A 18 29.06 0.01 4.78
C VAL A 18 29.26 -0.50 6.21
N MET A 19 28.18 -0.78 6.96
CA MET A 19 28.28 -1.43 8.27
C MET A 19 28.80 -2.88 8.20
N ALA A 20 28.62 -3.58 7.07
CA ALA A 20 29.05 -4.98 6.91
C ALA A 20 30.50 -5.13 6.45
N ALA A 21 31.14 -4.08 5.94
CA ALA A 21 32.53 -4.09 5.47
C ALA A 21 33.31 -2.92 6.09
N GLY A 22 33.71 -3.07 7.36
CA GLY A 22 34.51 -2.07 8.07
C GLY A 22 33.70 -0.85 8.52
N GLY A 23 32.67 -1.08 9.33
CA GLY A 23 31.85 -0.01 9.90
C GLY A 23 32.65 0.89 10.85
N MET A 24 32.47 2.20 10.68
CA MET A 24 32.95 3.25 11.59
C MET A 24 32.48 2.93 13.02
N ARG A 25 33.39 2.94 14.00
CA ARG A 25 33.06 2.57 15.39
C ARG A 25 32.12 3.62 15.98
N ARG A 26 31.20 3.21 16.86
CA ARG A 26 30.21 4.10 17.50
C ARG A 26 30.83 5.38 18.09
N GLY A 27 32.06 5.30 18.62
CA GLY A 27 32.81 6.45 19.11
C GLY A 27 33.25 7.44 18.02
N GLU A 28 33.53 6.99 16.80
CA GLU A 28 33.89 7.85 15.68
C GLU A 28 32.67 8.62 15.14
N VAL A 29 31.47 8.03 15.22
CA VAL A 29 30.20 8.69 14.91
C VAL A 29 29.86 9.76 15.95
N GLU A 30 30.06 9.44 17.23
CA GLU A 30 29.88 10.42 18.33
C GLU A 30 30.89 11.56 18.27
N GLU A 31 32.13 11.28 17.84
CA GLU A 31 33.16 12.31 17.66
C GLU A 31 32.90 13.18 16.43
N LEU A 32 32.40 12.61 15.33
CA LEU A 32 31.91 13.36 14.16
C LEU A 32 30.69 14.23 14.51
N ALA A 33 29.74 13.72 15.28
CA ALA A 33 28.59 14.49 15.76
C ALA A 33 29.03 15.65 16.65
N ARG A 34 29.95 15.42 17.60
CA ARG A 34 30.55 16.49 18.43
C ARG A 34 31.36 17.49 17.60
N ARG A 35 32.00 17.06 16.51
CA ARG A 35 32.69 17.96 15.58
C ARG A 35 31.70 18.80 14.77
N ALA A 36 30.60 18.21 14.31
CA ALA A 36 29.54 18.93 13.61
C ALA A 36 28.85 19.96 14.51
N GLU A 37 28.56 19.62 15.78
CA GLU A 37 28.05 20.57 16.79
C GLU A 37 29.01 21.73 17.04
N ARG A 38 30.33 21.48 17.11
CA ARG A 38 31.35 22.53 17.26
C ARG A 38 31.56 23.40 16.03
N MET A 39 31.13 22.93 14.86
CA MET A 39 31.30 23.65 13.60
C MET A 39 30.21 24.69 13.36
N GLU A 40 29.24 24.86 14.29
CA GLU A 40 28.09 25.77 14.16
C GLU A 40 27.48 25.72 12.74
N ILE A 41 27.42 24.52 12.15
CA ILE A 41 26.89 24.33 10.81
C ILE A 41 25.39 24.61 10.92
N GLN A 42 24.99 25.84 10.62
CA GLN A 42 23.58 26.14 10.39
C GLN A 42 23.16 25.27 9.22
N ASP A 43 22.23 24.35 9.46
CA ASP A 43 21.52 23.69 8.38
C ASP A 43 20.93 24.80 7.51
N MET A 44 21.50 24.97 6.32
CA MET A 44 21.02 25.96 5.37
C MET A 44 19.59 25.57 5.00
N PRO A 45 18.61 26.47 5.17
CA PRO A 45 17.21 26.12 4.96
C PRO A 45 17.03 25.60 3.53
N VAL A 46 16.30 24.48 3.40
CA VAL A 46 16.04 23.88 2.10
C VAL A 46 15.21 24.86 1.27
N ARG A 47 15.87 25.48 0.29
CA ARG A 47 15.26 26.40 -0.67
C ARG A 47 15.00 25.71 -2.00
N PHE A 48 13.73 25.68 -2.40
CA PHE A 48 13.32 25.21 -3.71
C PHE A 48 13.67 26.23 -4.80
N ALA A 49 13.92 25.73 -6.01
CA ALA A 49 14.17 26.58 -7.17
C ALA A 49 12.90 27.34 -7.59
N ASP A 50 13.10 28.54 -8.12
CA ASP A 50 12.02 29.34 -8.70
C ASP A 50 11.34 28.62 -9.86
N LYS A 51 10.03 28.83 -9.98
CA LYS A 51 9.26 28.26 -11.09
C LYS A 51 9.61 28.98 -12.39
N VAL A 52 10.13 28.23 -13.36
CA VAL A 52 10.39 28.73 -14.70
C VAL A 52 9.10 28.92 -15.51
N THR A 53 9.13 29.82 -16.48
CA THR A 53 7.98 30.11 -17.35
C THR A 53 7.55 28.86 -18.15
N PRO A 54 6.26 28.70 -18.45
CA PRO A 54 5.77 27.56 -19.22
C PRO A 54 6.47 27.42 -20.58
N GLY A 55 6.86 26.19 -20.92
CA GLY A 55 7.49 25.91 -22.21
C GLY A 55 6.58 26.19 -23.40
N ARG A 56 7.17 26.62 -24.53
CA ARG A 56 6.44 26.97 -25.77
C ARG A 56 6.55 25.94 -26.88
N ARG A 57 7.55 25.04 -26.83
CA ARG A 57 7.79 24.02 -27.86
C ARG A 57 6.61 23.05 -27.96
N HIS A 58 6.06 22.87 -29.16
CA HIS A 58 5.05 21.86 -29.46
C HIS A 58 5.04 21.57 -30.96
N ALA A 59 4.62 20.36 -31.34
CA ALA A 59 4.25 20.02 -32.71
C ALA A 59 2.74 20.26 -32.90
N GLU A 60 1.95 19.90 -31.89
CA GLU A 60 0.50 20.11 -31.87
C GLU A 60 0.01 20.37 -30.43
N THR A 61 -1.23 20.83 -30.33
CA THR A 61 -1.92 21.05 -29.05
C THR A 61 -3.07 20.07 -28.92
N VAL A 62 -3.36 19.63 -27.70
CA VAL A 62 -4.39 18.63 -27.42
C VAL A 62 -5.23 19.05 -26.22
N ASP A 63 -6.55 18.84 -26.30
CA ASP A 63 -7.43 18.99 -25.14
C ASP A 63 -7.32 17.77 -24.23
N LEU A 64 -6.96 18.01 -22.98
CA LEU A 64 -6.80 16.99 -21.96
C LEU A 64 -7.90 17.13 -20.92
N ILE A 65 -8.45 15.99 -20.52
CA ILE A 65 -9.34 15.88 -19.38
C ILE A 65 -8.52 15.31 -18.23
N SER A 66 -8.56 15.97 -17.08
CA SER A 66 -7.86 15.51 -15.88
C SER A 66 -8.78 14.80 -14.89
N ASN A 67 -8.16 14.15 -13.90
CA ASN A 67 -8.82 13.63 -12.71
C ASN A 67 -8.66 14.61 -11.52
N VAL A 68 -8.80 15.89 -11.80
CA VAL A 68 -8.63 16.99 -10.85
C VAL A 68 -9.90 17.82 -10.85
N TRP A 69 -10.43 18.14 -9.67
CA TRP A 69 -11.61 18.99 -9.48
C TRP A 69 -11.20 20.20 -8.63
N GLY A 70 -11.53 21.41 -9.06
CA GLY A 70 -11.26 22.62 -8.27
C GLY A 70 -12.08 22.63 -6.99
N VAL A 71 -11.47 23.07 -5.89
CA VAL A 71 -12.13 23.27 -4.58
C VAL A 71 -12.14 24.77 -4.33
N ILE A 72 -13.32 25.38 -4.41
CA ILE A 72 -13.51 26.83 -4.43
C ILE A 72 -14.32 27.24 -3.20
N PRO A 73 -13.69 27.85 -2.18
CA PRO A 73 -14.42 28.52 -1.11
C PRO A 73 -15.16 29.75 -1.65
N LYS A 74 -16.47 29.83 -1.44
CA LYS A 74 -17.31 30.97 -1.88
C LYS A 74 -17.16 32.22 -1.01
N LYS A 75 -16.78 32.03 0.25
CA LYS A 75 -16.59 33.09 1.25
C LYS A 75 -15.41 32.74 2.16
N ASN A 76 -14.76 33.75 2.73
CA ASN A 76 -13.72 33.54 3.71
C ASN A 76 -14.35 33.27 5.08
N VAL A 77 -14.42 31.99 5.46
CA VAL A 77 -15.01 31.55 6.74
C VAL A 77 -13.89 31.14 7.69
N PRO A 78 -13.95 31.50 8.99
CA PRO A 78 -13.08 30.92 9.98
C PRO A 78 -13.38 29.42 10.15
N ILE A 79 -12.34 28.64 10.40
CA ILE A 79 -12.41 27.21 10.68
C ILE A 79 -11.60 26.97 11.94
N TYR A 80 -12.21 26.42 12.98
CA TYR A 80 -11.56 26.20 14.27
C TYR A 80 -11.15 24.74 14.43
N ARG A 81 -9.96 24.46 14.95
CA ARG A 81 -9.36 23.13 15.06
C ARG A 81 -9.20 22.70 16.52
N TYR A 82 -9.62 21.48 16.83
CA TYR A 82 -9.60 20.90 18.17
C TYR A 82 -8.92 19.54 18.18
N ASP A 83 -8.26 19.25 19.30
CA ASP A 83 -7.75 17.93 19.65
C ASP A 83 -8.84 17.15 20.39
N VAL A 84 -9.12 15.94 19.94
CA VAL A 84 -10.12 15.04 20.50
C VAL A 84 -9.45 13.80 21.05
N ARG A 85 -9.83 13.39 22.26
CA ARG A 85 -9.38 12.14 22.86
C ARG A 85 -10.56 11.40 23.48
N ILE A 86 -10.76 10.16 23.03
CA ILE A 86 -11.86 9.31 23.53
C ILE A 86 -11.26 8.19 24.36
N LEU A 87 -11.71 8.07 25.62
CA LEU A 87 -11.24 7.08 26.58
C LEU A 87 -12.41 6.19 27.02
N GLU A 88 -12.26 4.87 26.95
CA GLU A 88 -13.12 3.92 27.65
C GLU A 88 -12.58 3.76 29.08
N GLU A 89 -13.42 3.97 30.09
CA GLU A 89 -13.09 3.71 31.50
C GLU A 89 -13.66 2.35 31.93
N PHE A 90 -12.87 1.60 32.71
CA PHE A 90 -13.22 0.26 33.22
C PHE A 90 -13.29 0.26 34.76
N PRO A 91 -13.90 -0.76 35.38
CA PRO A 91 -14.03 -0.84 36.82
C PRO A 91 -12.65 -0.75 37.50
N PRO A 92 -12.55 0.00 38.61
CA PRO A 92 -11.30 0.12 39.35
C PRO A 92 -10.83 -1.25 39.81
N LYS A 93 -9.51 -1.47 39.75
CA LYS A 93 -8.89 -2.60 40.43
C LYS A 93 -8.84 -2.27 41.92
N ALA A 94 -8.84 -3.29 42.78
CA ALA A 94 -9.04 -3.22 44.24
C ALA A 94 -8.22 -2.17 45.05
N SER A 95 -7.27 -1.44 44.45
CA SER A 95 -6.49 -0.39 45.11
C SER A 95 -5.94 0.70 44.17
N GLY A 96 -6.66 1.10 43.12
CA GLY A 96 -6.17 2.15 42.21
C GLY A 96 -7.24 2.85 41.37
N ASP A 97 -6.81 3.89 40.65
CA ASP A 97 -7.67 4.63 39.71
C ASP A 97 -8.29 3.71 38.66
N ALA A 98 -9.47 4.09 38.19
CA ALA A 98 -10.16 3.39 37.13
C ALA A 98 -9.28 3.33 35.86
N PRO A 99 -8.89 2.14 35.38
CA PRO A 99 -8.04 2.05 34.20
C PRO A 99 -8.78 2.56 32.98
N THR A 100 -8.09 3.31 32.13
CA THR A 100 -8.64 3.84 30.88
C THR A 100 -7.94 3.25 29.66
N LYS A 101 -8.69 3.11 28.56
CA LYS A 101 -8.18 2.71 27.25
C LYS A 101 -8.50 3.79 26.23
N GLU A 102 -7.48 4.32 25.59
CA GLU A 102 -7.65 5.32 24.55
C GLU A 102 -8.14 4.69 23.24
N VAL A 103 -9.33 5.08 22.82
CA VAL A 103 -9.98 4.68 21.57
C VAL A 103 -9.48 5.52 20.40
N THR A 104 -9.00 6.75 20.61
CA THR A 104 -8.46 7.58 19.51
C THR A 104 -7.07 7.15 19.02
N LYS A 105 -6.39 6.27 19.76
CA LYS A 105 -5.03 5.84 19.46
C LYS A 105 -4.95 5.03 18.16
N GLN A 106 -4.19 5.52 17.19
CA GLN A 106 -4.05 4.88 15.89
C GLN A 106 -3.36 3.51 15.97
N CYS A 107 -3.77 2.61 15.08
CA CYS A 107 -3.18 1.30 14.87
C CYS A 107 -2.99 1.05 13.36
N ARG A 108 -2.09 0.11 13.03
CA ARG A 108 -1.69 -0.15 11.64
C ARG A 108 -2.62 -1.11 10.92
N ASP A 109 -3.18 -2.06 11.64
CA ASP A 109 -3.96 -3.16 11.05
C ASP A 109 -5.37 -2.70 10.69
N ASP A 110 -5.86 -3.18 9.54
CA ASP A 110 -7.12 -2.71 8.95
C ASP A 110 -8.33 -2.95 9.87
N PHE A 111 -8.53 -4.18 10.35
CA PHE A 111 -9.70 -4.53 11.17
C PHE A 111 -9.75 -3.72 12.49
N PRO A 112 -8.72 -3.72 13.36
CA PRO A 112 -8.76 -2.91 14.57
C PRO A 112 -8.90 -1.40 14.31
N SER A 113 -8.35 -0.91 13.19
CA SER A 113 -8.44 0.51 12.83
C SER A 113 -9.86 0.91 12.46
N ILE A 114 -10.59 0.05 11.75
CA ILE A 114 -12.00 0.27 11.38
C ILE A 114 -12.88 0.19 12.62
N GLU A 115 -12.74 -0.86 13.44
CA GLU A 115 -13.49 -1.02 14.68
C GLU A 115 -13.36 0.22 15.57
N ARG A 116 -12.11 0.65 15.79
CA ARG A 116 -11.79 1.86 16.54
C ARG A 116 -12.52 3.09 16.01
N LYS A 117 -12.50 3.31 14.69
CA LYS A 117 -13.19 4.45 14.05
C LYS A 117 -14.70 4.35 14.22
N ASN A 118 -15.28 3.15 14.10
CA ASN A 118 -16.72 2.92 14.30
C ASN A 118 -17.13 3.30 15.73
N ARG A 119 -16.32 2.93 16.73
CA ARG A 119 -16.55 3.35 18.13
C ARG A 119 -16.46 4.87 18.30
N CYS A 120 -15.45 5.51 17.72
CA CYS A 120 -15.33 6.97 17.74
C CYS A 120 -16.56 7.65 17.10
N VAL A 121 -17.06 7.11 15.99
CA VAL A 121 -18.27 7.62 15.31
C VAL A 121 -19.51 7.45 16.18
N ALA A 122 -19.71 6.29 16.81
CA ALA A 122 -20.87 6.04 17.67
C ALA A 122 -20.94 7.04 18.82
N VAL A 123 -19.82 7.25 19.53
CA VAL A 123 -19.71 8.23 20.63
C VAL A 123 -19.96 9.65 20.10
N PHE A 124 -19.34 10.01 18.98
CA PHE A 124 -19.46 11.34 18.41
C PHE A 124 -20.88 11.67 17.94
N LEU A 125 -21.56 10.74 17.25
CA LEU A 125 -22.94 10.94 16.81
C LEU A 125 -23.88 11.10 18.01
N ARG A 126 -23.70 10.30 19.07
CA ARG A 126 -24.48 10.44 20.29
C ARG A 126 -24.31 11.81 20.94
N LEU A 127 -23.09 12.35 20.94
CA LEU A 127 -22.82 13.69 21.47
C LEU A 127 -23.35 14.82 20.58
N LEU A 128 -23.30 14.68 19.26
CA LEU A 128 -23.91 15.67 18.36
C LEU A 128 -25.42 15.80 18.59
N GLU A 129 -26.10 14.69 18.86
CA GLU A 129 -27.54 14.69 19.18
C GLU A 129 -27.82 15.30 20.56
N ARG A 130 -27.03 14.94 21.57
CA ARG A 130 -27.27 15.36 22.97
C ARG A 130 -26.84 16.79 23.24
N GLU A 131 -25.75 17.22 22.63
CA GLU A 131 -25.05 18.49 22.88
C GLU A 131 -25.13 19.41 21.65
N GLU A 132 -26.27 19.42 20.94
CA GLU A 132 -26.48 20.23 19.72
C GLU A 132 -26.19 21.71 19.94
N ALA A 133 -26.56 22.25 21.10
CA ALA A 133 -26.27 23.65 21.46
C ALA A 133 -24.76 23.95 21.56
N PHE A 134 -23.94 22.93 21.82
CA PHE A 134 -22.48 23.05 21.92
C PHE A 134 -21.81 22.85 20.56
N PHE A 135 -22.13 21.78 19.82
CA PHE A 135 -21.46 21.43 18.56
C PHE A 135 -22.09 22.06 17.32
N GLY A 136 -23.34 22.51 17.42
CA GLY A 136 -24.16 22.92 16.28
C GLY A 136 -24.61 21.74 15.44
N LYS A 137 -24.87 22.00 14.16
CA LYS A 137 -25.34 20.99 13.21
C LYS A 137 -24.23 19.98 12.91
N ARG A 138 -24.61 18.75 12.57
CA ARG A 138 -23.64 17.71 12.18
C ARG A 138 -22.74 18.15 11.02
N GLU A 139 -23.31 18.81 10.01
CA GLU A 139 -22.58 19.27 8.84
C GLU A 139 -21.61 20.44 9.13
N SER A 140 -21.76 21.16 10.25
CA SER A 140 -20.84 22.23 10.68
C SER A 140 -19.61 21.71 11.42
N VAL A 141 -19.50 20.38 11.56
CA VAL A 141 -18.38 19.70 12.20
C VAL A 141 -17.72 18.72 11.22
N VAL A 142 -16.39 18.79 11.12
CA VAL A 142 -15.55 17.93 10.28
C VAL A 142 -14.66 17.11 11.18
N TYR A 143 -14.93 15.81 11.27
CA TYR A 143 -14.23 14.90 12.20
C TYR A 143 -13.44 13.82 11.44
N ASP A 144 -12.23 13.52 11.91
CA ASP A 144 -11.38 12.48 11.33
C ASP A 144 -11.65 11.05 11.83
N ARG A 145 -12.55 10.91 12.80
CA ARG A 145 -12.83 9.63 13.49
C ARG A 145 -11.62 9.11 14.27
N ALA A 146 -10.77 10.04 14.69
CA ALA A 146 -9.65 9.85 15.59
C ALA A 146 -9.53 11.11 16.45
N SER A 147 -8.45 11.89 16.29
CA SER A 147 -8.07 12.94 17.24
C SER A 147 -8.23 14.35 16.72
N ILE A 148 -8.72 14.56 15.49
CA ILE A 148 -8.81 15.90 14.89
C ILE A 148 -10.26 16.21 14.54
N LEU A 149 -10.73 17.32 15.07
CA LEU A 149 -12.06 17.86 14.81
C LEU A 149 -11.95 19.32 14.38
N TYR A 150 -12.70 19.71 13.36
CA TYR A 150 -12.86 21.10 12.95
C TYR A 150 -14.31 21.54 13.06
N THR A 151 -14.54 22.81 13.36
CA THR A 151 -15.88 23.42 13.40
C THR A 151 -15.92 24.72 12.62
N LEU A 152 -17.12 25.09 12.17
CA LEU A 152 -17.37 26.43 11.62
C LEU A 152 -17.41 27.49 12.71
N ASP A 153 -18.11 27.21 13.80
CA ASP A 153 -18.27 28.14 14.92
C ASP A 153 -17.26 27.81 16.03
N ARG A 154 -16.78 28.84 16.73
CA ARG A 154 -15.89 28.66 17.86
C ARG A 154 -16.66 27.99 19.02
N LEU A 155 -16.20 26.83 19.47
CA LEU A 155 -16.77 26.12 20.61
C LEU A 155 -16.49 26.88 21.90
N GLN A 156 -17.43 26.77 22.85
CA GLN A 156 -17.33 27.40 24.18
C GLN A 156 -16.37 26.58 25.08
N ILE A 157 -15.07 26.71 24.78
CA ILE A 157 -13.93 26.11 25.48
C ILE A 157 -12.90 27.22 25.70
N GLU A 158 -12.44 27.42 26.93
CA GLU A 158 -11.40 28.38 27.28
C GLU A 158 -10.00 27.93 26.79
N ASN A 159 -9.02 28.83 26.82
CA ASN A 159 -7.65 28.48 26.45
C ASN A 159 -7.08 27.48 27.48
N ASP A 160 -6.40 26.44 27.01
CA ASP A 160 -5.87 25.33 27.82
C ASP A 160 -6.92 24.49 28.58
N GLU A 161 -8.21 24.78 28.42
CA GLU A 161 -9.30 23.95 28.98
C GLU A 161 -9.43 22.64 28.19
N THR A 162 -9.58 21.53 28.92
CA THR A 162 -10.06 20.27 28.36
C THR A 162 -11.49 20.03 28.82
N LYS A 163 -12.43 20.21 27.90
CA LYS A 163 -13.85 19.94 28.16
C LYS A 163 -14.11 18.44 28.00
N THR A 164 -14.78 17.84 28.97
CA THR A 164 -15.03 16.39 29.01
C THR A 164 -16.52 16.11 29.00
N PHE A 165 -16.98 15.33 28.01
CA PHE A 165 -18.33 14.79 27.97
C PHE A 165 -18.33 13.32 28.35
N ILE A 166 -19.28 12.91 29.18
CA ILE A 166 -19.44 11.53 29.61
C ILE A 166 -20.58 10.89 28.83
N VAL A 167 -20.33 9.74 28.22
CA VAL A 167 -21.32 8.90 27.54
C VAL A 167 -21.35 7.53 28.21
N THR A 168 -22.53 7.05 28.55
CA THR A 168 -22.71 5.72 29.13
C THR A 168 -22.87 4.66 28.03
N PRO A 169 -22.41 3.42 28.23
CA PRO A 169 -22.56 2.34 27.24
C PRO A 169 -24.00 2.14 26.75
N ASN A 170 -25.00 2.32 27.62
CA ASN A 170 -26.42 2.14 27.29
C ASN A 170 -26.96 3.22 26.34
N GLU A 171 -26.25 4.32 26.15
CA GLU A 171 -26.58 5.36 25.17
C GLU A 171 -26.09 5.02 23.75
N LEU A 172 -25.28 3.98 23.60
CA LEU A 172 -24.61 3.63 22.35
C LEU A 172 -25.19 2.33 21.76
N PRO A 173 -25.10 2.15 20.43
CA PRO A 173 -25.45 0.87 19.81
C PRO A 173 -24.65 -0.28 20.42
N GLU A 174 -25.28 -1.46 20.50
CA GLU A 174 -24.65 -2.66 21.05
C GLU A 174 -23.30 -2.95 20.35
N GLY A 175 -22.27 -3.28 21.13
CA GLY A 175 -20.92 -3.54 20.63
C GLY A 175 -20.06 -2.30 20.34
N SER A 176 -20.59 -1.07 20.52
CA SER A 176 -19.84 0.18 20.31
C SER A 176 -18.74 0.46 21.34
N VAL A 177 -18.70 -0.29 22.43
CA VAL A 177 -17.67 -0.17 23.48
C VAL A 177 -17.15 -1.55 23.88
N SER A 178 -15.97 -1.60 24.49
CA SER A 178 -15.45 -2.85 25.05
C SER A 178 -16.38 -3.42 26.14
N THR A 179 -16.38 -4.74 26.29
CA THR A 179 -17.03 -5.43 27.41
C THR A 179 -16.51 -4.86 28.73
N ASP A 180 -17.40 -4.70 29.72
CA ASP A 180 -17.13 -4.13 31.04
C ASP A 180 -16.75 -2.63 31.03
N CYS A 181 -16.92 -1.91 29.91
CA CYS A 181 -16.79 -0.46 29.92
C CYS A 181 -17.87 0.15 30.84
N VAL A 182 -17.47 1.04 31.75
CA VAL A 182 -18.37 1.72 32.69
C VAL A 182 -18.90 3.01 32.08
N ARG A 183 -18.00 3.79 31.47
CA ARG A 183 -18.31 5.06 30.79
C ARG A 183 -17.24 5.38 29.76
N VAL A 184 -17.62 6.21 28.80
CA VAL A 184 -16.73 6.77 27.78
C VAL A 184 -16.54 8.26 28.05
N LEU A 185 -15.30 8.71 28.10
CA LEU A 185 -14.91 10.11 28.26
C LEU A 185 -14.50 10.65 26.89
N PHE A 186 -15.25 11.64 26.39
CA PHE A 186 -14.91 12.39 25.19
C PHE A 186 -14.30 13.72 25.62
N ASN A 187 -12.99 13.83 25.48
CA ASN A 187 -12.22 15.01 25.85
C ASN A 187 -11.95 15.84 24.58
N ILE A 188 -12.21 17.14 24.65
CA ILE A 188 -11.95 18.08 23.56
C ILE A 188 -11.26 19.33 24.09
N LYS A 189 -10.25 19.80 23.37
CA LYS A 189 -9.50 21.03 23.68
C LYS A 189 -9.09 21.76 22.41
N GLN A 190 -8.86 23.07 22.51
CA GLN A 190 -8.32 23.85 21.40
C GLN A 190 -6.92 23.34 21.01
N CYS A 191 -6.60 23.29 19.70
CA CYS A 191 -5.24 23.01 19.27
C CYS A 191 -4.30 24.17 19.63
N THR A 192 -3.06 23.86 20.05
CA THR A 192 -2.05 24.87 20.39
C THR A 192 -1.55 25.62 19.17
N GLU A 193 -1.45 24.93 18.03
CA GLU A 193 -1.03 25.46 16.74
C GLU A 193 -2.17 25.38 15.74
N ASP A 194 -2.26 26.38 14.85
CA ASP A 194 -3.29 26.45 13.80
C ASP A 194 -4.72 26.29 14.34
N PHE A 195 -4.99 26.86 15.52
CA PHE A 195 -6.31 26.81 16.15
C PHE A 195 -7.40 27.37 15.24
N GLN A 196 -7.11 28.50 14.58
CA GLN A 196 -8.03 29.13 13.64
C GLN A 196 -7.37 29.20 12.26
N LEU A 197 -8.07 28.65 11.29
CA LEU A 197 -7.72 28.67 9.87
C LEU A 197 -8.74 29.51 9.11
N THR A 198 -8.33 30.03 7.96
CA THR A 198 -9.14 30.80 7.03
C THR A 198 -8.79 30.40 5.61
N THR A 199 -9.70 30.64 4.65
CA THR A 199 -9.45 30.28 3.24
C THR A 199 -8.26 31.04 2.63
N SER A 200 -7.92 32.21 3.19
CA SER A 200 -6.71 32.97 2.84
C SER A 200 -5.40 32.24 3.13
N ASP A 201 -5.41 31.27 4.05
CA ASP A 201 -4.20 30.55 4.48
C ASP A 201 -3.68 29.57 3.41
N LEU A 202 -4.40 29.37 2.30
CA LEU A 202 -3.89 28.63 1.14
C LEU A 202 -2.52 29.14 0.67
N LYS A 203 -2.26 30.45 0.80
CA LYS A 203 -0.98 31.07 0.44
C LYS A 203 0.18 30.53 1.29
N GLN A 204 -0.07 30.13 2.53
CA GLN A 204 0.95 29.57 3.43
C GLN A 204 1.38 28.15 3.00
N GLY A 205 0.59 27.49 2.17
CA GLY A 205 0.92 26.18 1.61
C GLY A 205 1.91 26.21 0.44
N VAL A 206 2.37 27.40 0.03
CA VAL A 206 3.35 27.59 -1.05
C VAL A 206 4.48 28.49 -0.57
N SER A 207 5.69 27.93 -0.48
CA SER A 207 6.91 28.67 -0.12
C SER A 207 8.12 28.05 -0.83
N LEU A 208 9.10 28.87 -1.17
CA LEU A 208 10.41 28.39 -1.61
C LEU A 208 11.21 27.83 -0.42
N GLU A 209 10.96 28.33 0.78
CA GLU A 209 11.55 27.80 2.03
C GLU A 209 10.65 26.69 2.55
N GLY A 210 11.12 25.44 2.45
CA GLY A 210 10.30 24.26 2.73
C GLY A 210 9.74 24.21 4.16
N GLU A 211 10.48 24.74 5.13
CA GLU A 211 10.09 24.80 6.55
C GLU A 211 8.91 25.74 6.82
N ARG A 212 8.67 26.73 5.95
CA ARG A 212 7.55 27.67 6.09
C ARG A 212 6.23 27.16 5.50
N ILE A 213 6.22 25.97 4.89
CA ILE A 213 5.04 25.44 4.21
C ILE A 213 4.04 24.91 5.25
N ASN A 214 2.94 25.62 5.44
CA ASN A 214 1.82 25.17 6.29
C ASN A 214 0.78 24.40 5.44
N ARG A 215 0.45 23.16 5.86
CA ARG A 215 -0.52 22.29 5.16
C ARG A 215 -1.84 22.09 5.90
N SER A 216 -2.06 22.78 7.01
CA SER A 216 -3.22 22.57 7.88
C SER A 216 -4.55 22.81 7.16
N LEU A 217 -4.64 23.86 6.34
CA LEU A 217 -5.83 24.10 5.52
C LEU A 217 -6.01 23.05 4.40
N GLN A 218 -4.92 22.55 3.81
CA GLN A 218 -4.97 21.48 2.81
C GLN A 218 -5.49 20.17 3.43
N GLN A 219 -5.04 19.85 4.64
CA GLN A 219 -5.53 18.71 5.43
C GLN A 219 -7.01 18.87 5.77
N PHE A 220 -7.44 20.07 6.16
CA PHE A 220 -8.85 20.39 6.37
C PHE A 220 -9.70 20.09 5.13
N PHE A 221 -9.31 20.58 3.93
CA PHE A 221 -10.08 20.30 2.71
C PHE A 221 -10.11 18.81 2.35
N GLU A 222 -9.01 18.07 2.58
CA GLU A 222 -9.00 16.62 2.37
C GLU A 222 -10.00 15.92 3.30
N LEU A 223 -10.05 16.37 4.55
CA LEU A 223 -10.95 15.83 5.57
C LEU A 223 -12.41 16.19 5.29
N LEU A 224 -12.67 17.44 4.90
CA LEU A 224 -13.98 17.93 4.46
C LEU A 224 -14.53 17.07 3.32
N ALA A 225 -13.67 16.79 2.32
CA ALA A 225 -14.02 15.90 1.21
C ALA A 225 -14.22 14.43 1.62
N SER A 226 -13.87 14.05 2.85
CA SER A 226 -14.07 12.69 3.38
C SER A 226 -15.39 12.51 4.10
N GLN A 227 -16.02 13.59 4.59
CA GLN A 227 -17.09 13.48 5.57
C GLN A 227 -18.30 12.70 5.04
N GLU A 228 -18.71 12.94 3.79
CA GLU A 228 -19.80 12.17 3.17
C GLU A 228 -19.50 10.66 3.14
N ALA A 229 -18.26 10.26 2.87
CA ALA A 229 -17.86 8.85 2.88
C ALA A 229 -17.75 8.27 4.30
N PHE A 230 -17.44 9.10 5.30
CA PHE A 230 -17.28 8.68 6.69
C PHE A 230 -18.61 8.44 7.41
N PHE A 231 -19.62 9.20 7.01
CA PHE A 231 -20.85 9.37 7.78
C PHE A 231 -22.11 8.95 7.01
N THR A 232 -21.95 8.42 5.79
CA THR A 232 -23.02 7.70 5.10
C THR A 232 -22.94 6.22 5.42
N GLU A 233 -23.85 5.78 6.27
CA GLU A 233 -23.96 4.39 6.71
C GLU A 233 -24.10 3.42 5.54
N GLY A 234 -23.47 2.25 5.65
CA GLY A 234 -23.59 1.16 4.68
C GLY A 234 -23.02 1.43 3.29
N ARG A 235 -22.41 2.60 3.01
CA ARG A 235 -21.92 2.93 1.66
C ARG A 235 -20.43 2.66 1.44
N PHE A 236 -19.59 3.00 2.41
CA PHE A 236 -18.14 2.91 2.26
C PHE A 236 -17.43 2.30 3.46
N VAL A 237 -16.38 1.53 3.18
CA VAL A 237 -15.28 1.30 4.11
C VAL A 237 -14.13 2.25 3.78
N THR A 238 -13.46 2.80 4.80
CA THR A 238 -12.48 3.88 4.63
C THR A 238 -11.16 3.67 5.39
N TYR A 239 -10.05 3.78 4.66
CA TYR A 239 -8.68 3.61 5.17
C TYR A 239 -7.96 4.95 5.16
N GLY A 240 -7.61 5.46 6.35
CA GLY A 240 -7.21 6.87 6.50
C GLY A 240 -8.29 7.86 6.00
N THR A 241 -7.85 9.02 5.51
CA THR A 241 -8.66 10.09 4.91
C THR A 241 -8.73 10.01 3.39
N GLY A 242 -7.73 9.38 2.77
CA GLY A 242 -7.56 9.38 1.33
C GLY A 242 -8.16 8.18 0.59
N GLN A 243 -8.57 7.10 1.28
CA GLN A 243 -9.02 5.88 0.59
C GLN A 243 -10.41 5.45 1.07
N SER A 244 -11.31 5.22 0.13
CA SER A 244 -12.67 4.76 0.40
C SER A 244 -13.07 3.72 -0.64
N PHE A 245 -13.64 2.60 -0.21
CA PHE A 245 -14.12 1.52 -1.05
C PHE A 245 -15.61 1.32 -0.82
N LEU A 246 -16.34 1.03 -1.90
CA LEU A 246 -17.79 0.81 -1.87
C LEU A 246 -18.10 -0.57 -1.29
N PHE A 247 -19.15 -0.64 -0.47
CA PHE A 247 -19.76 -1.93 -0.11
C PHE A 247 -20.56 -2.49 -1.28
N GLU A 248 -21.34 -1.65 -1.96
CA GLU A 248 -22.17 -2.02 -3.11
C GLU A 248 -21.76 -1.26 -4.39
N PRO A 249 -20.74 -1.73 -5.13
CA PRO A 249 -20.32 -1.07 -6.37
C PRO A 249 -21.37 -1.08 -7.48
N TYR A 250 -22.28 -2.06 -7.50
CA TYR A 250 -23.30 -2.19 -8.54
C TYR A 250 -24.25 -0.98 -8.61
N ASP A 251 -24.57 -0.40 -7.46
CA ASP A 251 -25.40 0.79 -7.29
C ASP A 251 -24.82 2.02 -7.98
N PHE A 252 -23.50 2.04 -8.18
CA PHE A 252 -22.78 3.14 -8.82
C PHE A 252 -22.33 2.82 -10.25
N GLY A 253 -22.91 1.77 -10.85
CA GLY A 253 -22.70 1.42 -12.26
C GLY A 253 -21.46 0.59 -12.55
N PHE A 254 -20.78 0.07 -11.52
CA PHE A 254 -19.72 -0.93 -11.70
C PHE A 254 -20.33 -2.30 -12.01
N ARG A 255 -19.60 -3.13 -12.76
CA ARG A 255 -20.04 -4.46 -13.20
C ARG A 255 -18.93 -5.50 -13.02
N ASP A 256 -19.22 -6.77 -13.27
CA ASP A 256 -18.26 -7.88 -13.15
C ASP A 256 -16.93 -7.63 -13.88
N GLN A 257 -16.98 -7.01 -15.06
CA GLN A 257 -15.77 -6.64 -15.81
C GLN A 257 -14.83 -5.67 -15.06
N ASP A 258 -15.37 -4.88 -14.13
CA ASP A 258 -14.59 -3.96 -13.30
C ASP A 258 -14.04 -4.68 -12.05
N MET A 259 -14.63 -5.82 -11.67
CA MET A 259 -14.35 -6.61 -10.46
C MET A 259 -14.22 -8.10 -10.77
N PRO A 260 -13.30 -8.52 -11.67
CA PRO A 260 -13.15 -9.92 -12.01
C PRO A 260 -12.82 -10.76 -10.76
N PRO A 261 -13.24 -12.04 -10.72
CA PRO A 261 -13.03 -12.90 -9.57
C PRO A 261 -11.55 -13.05 -9.24
N LEU A 262 -11.22 -13.12 -7.95
CA LEU A 262 -9.87 -13.43 -7.48
C LEU A 262 -9.82 -14.83 -6.83
N PRO A 263 -8.71 -15.56 -7.00
CA PRO A 263 -8.50 -16.84 -6.33
C PRO A 263 -8.27 -16.65 -4.81
N ASP A 264 -8.14 -17.76 -4.08
CA ASP A 264 -7.75 -17.82 -2.66
C ASP A 264 -8.77 -17.24 -1.67
N GLY A 265 -10.06 -17.23 -2.03
CA GLY A 265 -11.13 -16.65 -1.20
C GLY A 265 -10.98 -15.15 -1.02
N LYS A 266 -10.69 -14.44 -2.12
CA LYS A 266 -10.47 -12.99 -2.14
C LYS A 266 -11.35 -12.36 -3.21
N TYR A 267 -11.58 -11.07 -3.10
CA TYR A 267 -12.34 -10.30 -4.10
C TYR A 267 -11.70 -8.94 -4.36
N ILE A 268 -12.10 -8.29 -5.46
CA ILE A 268 -11.66 -6.94 -5.80
C ILE A 268 -12.65 -5.94 -5.23
N GLY A 269 -12.20 -5.14 -4.26
CA GLY A 269 -12.91 -3.96 -3.81
C GLY A 269 -12.64 -2.78 -4.74
N ILE A 270 -13.71 -2.09 -5.13
CA ILE A 270 -13.67 -0.86 -5.92
C ILE A 270 -13.78 0.34 -4.99
N GLY A 271 -12.89 1.30 -5.18
CA GLY A 271 -12.85 2.51 -4.40
C GLY A 271 -12.19 3.65 -5.13
N ALA A 272 -11.82 4.66 -4.36
CA ALA A 272 -11.05 5.79 -4.82
C ALA A 272 -9.92 6.12 -3.87
N SER A 273 -8.83 6.60 -4.44
CA SER A 273 -7.80 7.35 -3.73
C SER A 273 -8.01 8.82 -4.03
N LYS A 274 -8.09 9.65 -2.99
CA LYS A 274 -8.23 11.09 -3.09
C LYS A 274 -7.21 11.83 -2.22
N GLY A 275 -6.93 13.07 -2.60
CA GLY A 275 -6.15 14.01 -1.81
C GLY A 275 -6.36 15.41 -2.36
N VAL A 276 -6.06 16.42 -1.55
CA VAL A 276 -6.11 17.82 -2.00
C VAL A 276 -4.69 18.25 -2.39
N LYS A 277 -4.56 19.02 -3.46
CA LYS A 277 -3.30 19.64 -3.90
C LYS A 277 -3.51 21.13 -4.15
N LEU A 278 -2.43 21.90 -4.07
CA LEU A 278 -2.42 23.30 -4.51
C LEU A 278 -2.03 23.37 -5.99
N ILE A 279 -2.80 24.13 -6.76
CA ILE A 279 -2.60 24.33 -8.20
C ILE A 279 -2.71 25.82 -8.55
N GLU A 280 -2.17 26.19 -9.71
CA GLU A 280 -2.33 27.54 -10.28
C GLU A 280 -3.79 27.88 -10.55
N GLY A 281 -4.57 26.88 -10.96
CA GLY A 281 -5.99 27.06 -11.23
C GLY A 281 -6.24 28.03 -12.39
N PRO A 282 -7.45 28.61 -12.46
CA PRO A 282 -7.86 29.45 -13.59
C PRO A 282 -7.13 30.80 -13.65
N SER A 283 -6.57 31.28 -12.53
CA SER A 283 -5.81 32.54 -12.50
C SER A 283 -4.44 32.46 -13.17
N GLY A 284 -4.02 31.28 -13.62
CA GLY A 284 -2.76 31.09 -14.33
C GLY A 284 -1.53 31.17 -13.41
N PRO A 285 -0.34 31.45 -13.98
CA PRO A 285 0.92 31.45 -13.24
C PRO A 285 0.90 32.30 -11.97
N GLY A 286 1.32 31.70 -10.86
CA GLY A 286 1.31 32.34 -9.52
C GLY A 286 -0.04 32.27 -8.78
N GLY A 287 -1.09 31.73 -9.41
CA GLY A 287 -2.34 31.40 -8.73
C GLY A 287 -2.14 30.32 -7.66
N ILE A 288 -2.96 30.35 -6.62
CA ILE A 288 -2.94 29.36 -5.54
C ILE A 288 -4.39 28.95 -5.25
N HIS A 289 -4.75 27.75 -5.69
CA HIS A 289 -6.08 27.18 -5.52
C HIS A 289 -5.98 25.76 -4.98
N ALA A 290 -6.91 25.37 -4.11
CA ALA A 290 -7.07 23.99 -3.73
C ALA A 290 -7.74 23.20 -4.87
N ALA A 291 -7.30 21.97 -5.07
CA ALA A 291 -7.92 21.05 -6.01
C ALA A 291 -7.91 19.63 -5.45
N LEU A 292 -9.06 18.97 -5.53
CA LEU A 292 -9.24 17.57 -5.23
C LEU A 292 -8.69 16.74 -6.39
N VAL A 293 -7.67 15.94 -6.12
CA VAL A 293 -7.18 14.92 -7.04
C VAL A 293 -7.75 13.60 -6.61
N MET A 294 -8.49 12.94 -7.48
CA MET A 294 -9.09 11.64 -7.16
C MET A 294 -8.92 10.67 -8.32
N ASP A 295 -8.73 9.40 -8.00
CA ASP A 295 -8.60 8.35 -9.00
C ASP A 295 -9.21 7.05 -8.49
N VAL A 296 -9.82 6.27 -9.39
CA VAL A 296 -10.33 4.94 -9.05
C VAL A 296 -9.18 4.06 -8.57
N LYS A 297 -9.46 3.35 -7.48
CA LYS A 297 -8.56 2.39 -6.88
C LYS A 297 -9.23 1.03 -6.82
N LYS A 298 -8.49 0.00 -7.21
CA LYS A 298 -8.84 -1.39 -6.97
C LYS A 298 -7.91 -1.92 -5.87
N ALA A 299 -8.43 -2.65 -4.91
CA ALA A 299 -7.63 -3.38 -3.94
C ALA A 299 -8.21 -4.78 -3.75
N ALA A 300 -7.37 -5.74 -3.40
CA ALA A 300 -7.85 -7.07 -3.05
C ALA A 300 -8.25 -7.10 -1.57
N PHE A 301 -9.36 -7.76 -1.28
CA PHE A 301 -9.91 -7.96 0.05
C PHE A 301 -10.09 -9.45 0.32
N HIS A 302 -10.02 -9.83 1.59
CA HIS A 302 -10.41 -11.18 2.01
C HIS A 302 -11.94 -11.28 2.00
N ILE A 303 -12.49 -12.38 1.47
CA ILE A 303 -13.93 -12.65 1.62
C ILE A 303 -14.23 -12.76 3.11
N GLU A 304 -15.15 -11.91 3.58
CA GLU A 304 -15.60 -11.84 4.96
C GLU A 304 -16.69 -12.88 5.24
N GLN A 305 -16.89 -13.23 6.51
CA GLN A 305 -17.81 -14.29 6.97
C GLN A 305 -17.51 -15.71 6.43
N GLN A 306 -16.49 -15.86 5.59
CA GLN A 306 -15.98 -17.14 5.14
C GLN A 306 -15.24 -17.82 6.31
N SER A 307 -15.46 -19.12 6.50
CA SER A 307 -14.67 -19.89 7.46
C SER A 307 -13.22 -20.04 7.00
N VAL A 308 -12.26 -20.10 7.93
CA VAL A 308 -10.85 -20.29 7.58
C VAL A 308 -10.64 -21.63 6.85
N ALA A 309 -11.46 -22.65 7.15
CA ALA A 309 -11.44 -23.93 6.46
C ALA A 309 -11.82 -23.80 4.97
N GLU A 310 -12.93 -23.12 4.64
CA GLU A 310 -13.32 -22.84 3.25
C GLU A 310 -12.26 -22.01 2.52
N LYS A 311 -11.68 -21.02 3.21
CA LYS A 311 -10.61 -20.21 2.64
C LYS A 311 -9.39 -21.05 2.26
N VAL A 312 -9.02 -22.01 3.12
CA VAL A 312 -7.93 -22.95 2.88
C VAL A 312 -8.26 -23.86 1.69
N ALA A 313 -9.48 -24.35 1.58
CA ALA A 313 -9.94 -25.12 0.42
C ALA A 313 -9.82 -24.31 -0.90
N MET A 314 -10.21 -23.03 -0.88
CA MET A 314 -10.05 -22.14 -2.04
C MET A 314 -8.60 -21.82 -2.39
N ILE A 315 -7.69 -21.73 -1.41
CA ILE A 315 -6.24 -21.53 -1.66
C ILE A 315 -5.63 -22.71 -2.41
N PHE A 316 -6.08 -23.93 -2.12
CA PHE A 316 -5.58 -25.13 -2.79
C PHE A 316 -6.45 -25.58 -3.97
N ASN A 317 -7.56 -24.87 -4.23
CA ASN A 317 -8.51 -25.18 -5.29
C ASN A 317 -9.03 -26.62 -5.23
N VAL A 318 -9.49 -27.02 -4.05
CA VAL A 318 -10.06 -28.35 -3.77
C VAL A 318 -11.37 -28.24 -3.01
N ASP A 319 -12.20 -29.28 -3.09
CA ASP A 319 -13.42 -29.35 -2.30
C ASP A 319 -13.10 -29.49 -0.81
N LEU A 320 -13.83 -28.77 0.05
CA LEU A 320 -13.61 -28.77 1.49
C LEU A 320 -13.80 -30.16 2.12
N SER A 321 -14.74 -30.97 1.60
CA SER A 321 -15.00 -32.33 2.09
C SER A 321 -13.84 -33.30 1.88
N MET A 322 -13.04 -33.07 0.84
CA MET A 322 -11.86 -33.86 0.48
C MET A 322 -10.56 -33.26 1.01
N MET A 323 -10.66 -32.17 1.78
CA MET A 323 -9.50 -31.35 2.09
C MET A 323 -8.56 -32.03 3.09
N SER A 324 -7.29 -32.12 2.69
CA SER A 324 -6.15 -32.49 3.54
C SER A 324 -4.98 -31.56 3.23
N VAL A 325 -4.16 -31.25 4.24
CA VAL A 325 -2.98 -30.38 4.09
C VAL A 325 -1.73 -31.19 4.38
N ASP A 326 -0.86 -31.36 3.39
CA ASP A 326 0.48 -31.93 3.58
C ASP A 326 1.32 -30.93 4.41
N PRO A 327 2.10 -31.39 5.42
CA PRO A 327 3.02 -30.53 6.18
C PRO A 327 3.92 -29.61 5.31
N ARG A 328 4.28 -30.02 4.09
CA ARG A 328 5.05 -29.23 3.12
C ARG A 328 4.30 -28.00 2.60
N GLN A 329 2.97 -27.99 2.68
CA GLN A 329 2.10 -26.89 2.25
C GLN A 329 1.87 -25.85 3.36
N ILE A 330 2.20 -26.17 4.61
CA ILE A 330 2.01 -25.27 5.77
C ILE A 330 2.77 -23.94 5.63
N PRO A 331 4.01 -23.88 5.12
CA PRO A 331 4.69 -22.60 4.87
C PRO A 331 3.90 -21.67 3.93
N GLN A 332 3.23 -22.24 2.90
CA GLN A 332 2.38 -21.48 2.00
C GLN A 332 1.14 -20.94 2.72
N LEU A 333 0.45 -21.79 3.50
CA LEU A 333 -0.70 -21.34 4.31
C LEU A 333 -0.32 -20.24 5.29
N LYS A 334 0.79 -20.42 6.02
CA LYS A 334 1.33 -19.42 6.93
C LYS A 334 1.55 -18.09 6.23
N LYS A 335 2.16 -18.11 5.04
CA LYS A 335 2.37 -16.89 4.24
C LYS A 335 1.05 -16.20 3.88
N LEU A 336 0.03 -16.97 3.50
CA LEU A 336 -1.24 -16.43 2.99
C LEU A 336 -2.24 -16.01 4.08
N LEU A 337 -2.16 -16.57 5.29
CA LEU A 337 -3.12 -16.35 6.37
C LEU A 337 -2.57 -15.52 7.54
N LYS A 338 -1.24 -15.46 7.74
CA LYS A 338 -0.66 -14.67 8.83
C LYS A 338 -1.07 -13.20 8.72
N GLY A 339 -1.46 -12.61 9.84
CA GLY A 339 -1.92 -11.22 9.94
C GLY A 339 -3.41 -11.01 9.70
N LEU A 340 -4.15 -12.06 9.29
CA LEU A 340 -5.60 -11.99 9.10
C LEU A 340 -6.30 -12.03 10.46
N TYR A 341 -7.24 -11.12 10.70
CA TYR A 341 -8.13 -11.15 11.86
C TYR A 341 -9.30 -12.09 11.60
N VAL A 342 -9.60 -12.90 12.61
CA VAL A 342 -10.67 -13.90 12.59
C VAL A 342 -11.46 -13.86 13.89
N ARG A 343 -12.73 -14.24 13.81
CA ARG A 343 -13.66 -14.32 14.94
C ARG A 343 -14.02 -15.78 15.20
N CYS A 344 -14.05 -16.19 16.46
CA CYS A 344 -14.56 -17.51 16.84
C CYS A 344 -16.08 -17.57 16.61
N GLU A 345 -16.58 -18.70 16.10
CA GLU A 345 -18.03 -18.97 16.01
C GLU A 345 -18.63 -19.64 17.25
N TYR A 346 -17.86 -19.68 18.35
CA TYR A 346 -18.24 -20.37 19.58
C TYR A 346 -17.86 -19.55 20.80
N GLY A 347 -18.44 -19.89 21.94
CA GLY A 347 -18.21 -19.20 23.21
C GLY A 347 -18.51 -17.69 23.11
N LYS A 348 -17.57 -16.86 23.57
CA LYS A 348 -17.71 -15.38 23.57
C LYS A 348 -17.36 -14.71 22.23
N GLN A 349 -17.38 -15.46 21.12
CA GLN A 349 -17.09 -14.96 19.77
C GLN A 349 -15.84 -14.07 19.67
N ARG A 350 -14.77 -14.49 20.33
CA ARG A 350 -13.56 -13.70 20.48
C ARG A 350 -12.89 -13.44 19.12
N VAL A 351 -12.40 -12.22 18.91
CA VAL A 351 -11.62 -11.83 17.74
C VAL A 351 -10.12 -11.85 18.04
N PHE A 352 -9.31 -12.34 17.11
CA PHE A 352 -7.84 -12.30 17.20
C PHE A 352 -7.17 -12.36 15.83
N MET A 353 -5.86 -12.04 15.79
CA MET A 353 -5.05 -12.10 14.59
C MET A 353 -4.32 -13.45 14.47
N ILE A 354 -4.39 -14.08 13.30
CA ILE A 354 -3.63 -15.30 12.98
C ILE A 354 -2.14 -14.98 13.02
N THR A 355 -1.41 -15.63 13.93
CA THR A 355 0.05 -15.43 14.07
C THR A 355 0.83 -16.51 13.33
N ASN A 356 0.36 -17.75 13.38
CA ASN A 356 1.02 -18.91 12.78
C ASN A 356 0.00 -20.03 12.47
N ILE A 357 0.46 -21.08 11.78
CA ILE A 357 -0.31 -22.31 11.52
C ILE A 357 0.48 -23.48 12.12
N ALA A 358 -0.19 -24.33 12.90
CA ALA A 358 0.42 -25.50 13.53
C ALA A 358 0.70 -26.61 12.51
N THR A 359 1.72 -27.41 12.75
CA THR A 359 1.98 -28.64 11.97
C THR A 359 1.08 -29.79 12.36
N GLN A 360 0.57 -29.78 13.59
CA GLN A 360 -0.35 -30.78 14.13
C GLN A 360 -1.81 -30.36 13.91
N ASN A 361 -2.68 -31.36 13.77
CA ASN A 361 -4.13 -31.18 13.64
C ASN A 361 -4.86 -31.33 15.00
N ALA A 362 -6.19 -31.23 14.99
CA ALA A 362 -7.00 -31.24 16.21
C ALA A 362 -6.96 -32.58 16.97
N LEU A 363 -6.66 -33.69 16.29
CA LEU A 363 -6.55 -35.02 16.88
C LEU A 363 -5.19 -35.26 17.54
N GLN A 364 -4.16 -34.52 17.11
CA GLN A 364 -2.77 -34.71 17.53
C GLN A 364 -2.32 -33.71 18.59
N MET A 365 -2.71 -32.44 18.44
CA MET A 365 -2.32 -31.37 19.38
C MET A 365 -2.95 -31.60 20.74
N ARG A 366 -2.12 -31.71 21.77
CA ARG A 366 -2.54 -31.90 23.17
C ARG A 366 -2.13 -30.72 24.03
N PHE A 367 -2.98 -30.37 24.99
CA PHE A 367 -2.70 -29.35 25.99
C PHE A 367 -3.30 -29.75 27.35
N ARG A 368 -2.81 -29.13 28.42
CA ARG A 368 -3.28 -29.39 29.78
C ARG A 368 -4.57 -28.61 30.03
N CYS A 369 -5.64 -29.31 30.39
CA CYS A 369 -6.93 -28.75 30.84
C CYS A 369 -7.32 -29.47 32.13
N ASP A 370 -7.51 -28.74 33.23
CA ASP A 370 -7.90 -29.27 34.55
C ASP A 370 -7.06 -30.50 34.96
N ASP A 371 -5.74 -30.34 34.87
CA ASP A 371 -4.71 -31.36 35.15
C ASP A 371 -4.68 -32.61 34.28
N MET A 372 -5.52 -32.69 33.25
CA MET A 372 -5.51 -33.75 32.24
C MET A 372 -4.95 -33.26 30.91
N MET A 373 -4.23 -34.13 30.19
CA MET A 373 -3.79 -33.88 28.83
C MET A 373 -4.88 -34.29 27.85
N VAL A 374 -5.52 -33.32 27.21
CA VAL A 374 -6.63 -33.54 26.26
C VAL A 374 -6.23 -33.07 24.86
N THR A 375 -6.81 -33.68 23.82
CA THR A 375 -6.66 -33.18 22.45
C THR A 375 -7.56 -31.98 22.21
N VAL A 376 -7.26 -31.18 21.18
CA VAL A 376 -8.16 -30.08 20.78
C VAL A 376 -9.54 -30.61 20.38
N ALA A 377 -9.62 -31.74 19.67
CA ALA A 377 -10.88 -32.35 19.31
C ALA A 377 -11.72 -32.78 20.54
N ASP A 378 -11.10 -33.46 21.50
CA ASP A 378 -11.79 -33.92 22.72
C ASP A 378 -12.25 -32.74 23.59
N TYR A 379 -11.44 -31.69 23.67
CA TYR A 379 -11.80 -30.47 24.40
C TYR A 379 -13.03 -29.78 23.78
N PHE A 380 -13.11 -29.67 22.45
CA PHE A 380 -14.28 -29.09 21.80
C PHE A 380 -15.54 -29.95 21.98
N ALA A 381 -15.41 -31.28 21.94
CA ALA A 381 -16.52 -32.19 22.18
C ALA A 381 -17.03 -32.11 23.63
N SER A 382 -16.12 -32.12 24.62
CA SER A 382 -16.49 -32.13 26.04
C SER A 382 -16.96 -30.77 26.57
N LYS A 383 -16.27 -29.68 26.22
CA LYS A 383 -16.55 -28.34 26.78
C LYS A 383 -17.64 -27.58 26.05
N TYR A 384 -17.69 -27.72 24.72
CA TYR A 384 -18.61 -26.95 23.88
C TYR A 384 -19.72 -27.81 23.25
N ASP A 385 -19.69 -29.14 23.44
CA ASP A 385 -20.58 -30.09 22.74
C ASP A 385 -20.48 -29.96 21.21
N ILE A 386 -19.26 -29.71 20.71
CA ILE A 386 -18.99 -29.51 19.28
C ILE A 386 -18.13 -30.65 18.74
N ARG A 387 -18.71 -31.45 17.85
CA ARG A 387 -17.96 -32.41 17.03
C ARG A 387 -17.39 -31.72 15.79
N LEU A 388 -16.06 -31.70 15.68
CA LEU A 388 -15.33 -31.15 14.54
C LEU A 388 -15.61 -31.98 13.27
N LYS A 389 -15.94 -31.32 12.16
CA LYS A 389 -16.15 -31.96 10.84
C LYS A 389 -14.84 -32.21 10.10
N TYR A 390 -13.85 -31.35 10.32
CA TYR A 390 -12.55 -31.40 9.65
C TYR A 390 -11.38 -31.44 10.66
N PRO A 391 -11.37 -32.39 11.62
CA PRO A 391 -10.36 -32.43 12.68
C PRO A 391 -8.94 -32.71 12.16
N GLN A 392 -8.81 -33.19 10.92
CA GLN A 392 -7.53 -33.41 10.21
C GLN A 392 -6.87 -32.13 9.70
N LEU A 393 -7.59 -31.00 9.62
CA LEU A 393 -7.00 -29.74 9.19
C LEU A 393 -5.99 -29.21 10.22
N PRO A 394 -4.94 -28.50 9.78
CA PRO A 394 -4.02 -27.82 10.68
C PRO A 394 -4.73 -26.81 11.59
N LEU A 395 -4.15 -26.55 12.75
CA LEU A 395 -4.70 -25.57 13.69
C LEU A 395 -4.15 -24.17 13.43
N VAL A 396 -5.00 -23.16 13.62
CA VAL A 396 -4.58 -21.75 13.66
C VAL A 396 -3.95 -21.45 15.02
N ILE A 397 -2.84 -20.70 15.02
CA ILE A 397 -2.15 -20.28 16.24
C ILE A 397 -2.35 -18.79 16.47
N GLU A 398 -2.76 -18.47 17.69
CA GLU A 398 -2.66 -17.15 18.28
C GLU A 398 -1.53 -17.13 19.31
N ARG A 399 -0.64 -16.14 19.25
CA ARG A 399 0.36 -15.93 20.29
C ARG A 399 -0.15 -14.95 21.34
N ARG A 400 -0.25 -15.42 22.58
CA ARG A 400 -0.61 -14.61 23.75
C ARG A 400 0.60 -14.44 24.68
N PRO A 401 0.59 -13.46 25.61
CA PRO A 401 1.62 -13.36 26.63
C PRO A 401 1.76 -14.63 27.49
N SER A 402 0.65 -15.34 27.70
CA SER A 402 0.60 -16.60 28.46
C SER A 402 1.00 -17.84 27.66
N GLY A 403 1.34 -17.71 26.38
CA GLY A 403 1.67 -18.83 25.49
C GLY A 403 0.85 -18.88 24.20
N GLU A 404 0.97 -19.97 23.46
CA GLU A 404 0.24 -20.18 22.21
C GLU A 404 -1.14 -20.80 22.48
N SER A 405 -2.15 -20.35 21.72
CA SER A 405 -3.50 -20.92 21.72
C SER A 405 -3.81 -21.47 20.34
N TYR A 406 -4.44 -22.65 20.30
CA TYR A 406 -4.69 -23.42 19.08
C TYR A 406 -6.18 -23.51 18.77
N TYR A 407 -6.54 -23.27 17.51
CA TYR A 407 -7.93 -23.13 17.08
C TYR A 407 -8.20 -23.96 15.82
N PRO A 408 -9.28 -24.77 15.79
CA PRO A 408 -9.75 -25.43 14.57
C PRO A 408 -10.15 -24.41 13.51
N MET A 409 -9.66 -24.58 12.28
CA MET A 409 -9.95 -23.67 11.15
C MET A 409 -11.45 -23.56 10.83
N GLU A 410 -12.21 -24.64 11.07
CA GLU A 410 -13.66 -24.68 10.82
C GLU A 410 -14.52 -23.95 11.86
N LYS A 411 -13.90 -23.40 12.92
CA LYS A 411 -14.59 -22.63 13.98
C LYS A 411 -14.14 -21.18 14.03
N LEU A 412 -13.53 -20.71 12.95
CA LEU A 412 -13.02 -19.37 12.77
C LEU A 412 -13.59 -18.79 11.47
N ILE A 413 -14.18 -17.61 11.56
CA ILE A 413 -14.66 -16.83 10.41
C ILE A 413 -13.75 -15.62 10.18
N VAL A 414 -13.55 -15.27 8.91
CA VAL A 414 -12.76 -14.10 8.52
C VAL A 414 -13.52 -12.82 8.85
N CYS A 415 -12.89 -11.92 9.61
CA CYS A 415 -13.48 -10.63 9.93
C CYS A 415 -13.57 -9.72 8.69
N GLU A 416 -14.51 -8.78 8.78
CA GLU A 416 -14.91 -7.88 7.72
C GLU A 416 -13.80 -6.89 7.34
N ASN A 417 -13.88 -6.36 6.11
CA ASN A 417 -13.11 -5.17 5.71
C ASN A 417 -11.57 -5.27 5.81
N GLN A 418 -10.99 -6.42 5.51
CA GLN A 418 -9.53 -6.60 5.55
C GLN A 418 -8.92 -6.64 4.16
N ARG A 419 -8.01 -5.70 3.86
CA ARG A 419 -7.26 -5.70 2.59
C ARG A 419 -6.17 -6.77 2.62
N VAL A 420 -5.95 -7.40 1.48
CA VAL A 420 -4.90 -8.41 1.30
C VAL A 420 -3.54 -7.71 1.22
N THR A 421 -2.68 -7.98 2.20
CA THR A 421 -1.31 -7.45 2.22
C THR A 421 -0.46 -8.07 1.10
N GLN A 422 0.63 -7.39 0.71
CA GLN A 422 1.55 -7.91 -0.33
C GLN A 422 2.08 -9.32 -0.01
N THR A 423 2.32 -9.62 1.26
CA THR A 423 2.81 -10.94 1.70
C THR A 423 1.75 -12.04 1.57
N GLN A 424 0.47 -11.69 1.65
CA GLN A 424 -0.65 -12.63 1.55
C GLN A 424 -1.10 -12.88 0.11
N GLN A 425 -0.38 -12.35 -0.89
CA GLN A 425 -0.72 -12.55 -2.31
C GLN A 425 -0.04 -13.78 -2.91
N SER A 426 -0.81 -14.57 -3.66
CA SER A 426 -0.30 -15.61 -4.54
C SER A 426 0.11 -15.01 -5.90
N SER A 427 0.95 -15.71 -6.66
CA SER A 427 1.33 -15.27 -8.02
C SER A 427 0.12 -15.15 -8.94
N ALA A 428 -0.83 -16.09 -8.83
CA ALA A 428 -2.09 -16.06 -9.57
C ALA A 428 -2.91 -14.81 -9.23
N GLN A 429 -3.03 -14.46 -7.95
CA GLN A 429 -3.71 -13.25 -7.52
C GLN A 429 -3.02 -11.98 -8.04
N VAL A 430 -1.69 -11.91 -7.97
CA VAL A 430 -0.93 -10.75 -8.48
C VAL A 430 -1.20 -10.57 -9.98
N GLN A 431 -1.15 -11.64 -10.77
CA GLN A 431 -1.43 -11.59 -12.21
C GLN A 431 -2.87 -11.16 -12.50
N ALA A 432 -3.85 -11.71 -11.79
CA ALA A 432 -5.25 -11.33 -11.94
C ALA A 432 -5.49 -9.86 -11.59
N MET A 433 -4.85 -9.37 -10.51
CA MET A 433 -4.93 -7.97 -10.10
C MET A 433 -4.29 -7.02 -11.12
N ILE A 434 -3.15 -7.39 -11.70
CA ILE A 434 -2.51 -6.60 -12.78
C ILE A 434 -3.46 -6.47 -13.96
N LYS A 435 -4.09 -7.56 -14.39
CA LYS A 435 -5.06 -7.56 -15.49
C LYS A 435 -6.28 -6.68 -15.17
N ALA A 436 -6.83 -6.78 -13.95
CA ALA A 436 -7.97 -5.98 -13.52
C ALA A 436 -7.66 -4.46 -13.41
N CYS A 437 -6.41 -4.12 -13.11
CA CYS A 437 -5.96 -2.73 -13.03
C CYS A 437 -5.57 -2.14 -14.40
N ALA A 438 -5.14 -2.96 -15.35
CA ALA A 438 -4.81 -2.58 -16.71
C ALA A 438 -6.06 -2.17 -17.50
N THR A 439 -6.51 -0.94 -17.26
CA THR A 439 -7.76 -0.38 -17.79
C THR A 439 -7.47 0.71 -18.80
N LEU A 440 -8.28 0.75 -19.87
CA LEU A 440 -8.19 1.84 -20.86
C LEU A 440 -8.57 3.18 -20.20
N PRO A 441 -7.95 4.31 -20.61
CA PRO A 441 -8.21 5.63 -20.02
C PRO A 441 -9.70 6.01 -19.99
N ILE A 442 -10.46 5.67 -21.04
CA ILE A 442 -11.90 5.97 -21.10
C ILE A 442 -12.70 5.24 -20.00
N HIS A 443 -12.37 3.98 -19.72
CA HIS A 443 -12.99 3.23 -18.63
C HIS A 443 -12.55 3.77 -17.27
N ARG A 444 -11.27 4.14 -17.14
CA ARG A 444 -10.74 4.73 -15.90
C ARG A 444 -11.43 6.04 -15.56
N ILE A 445 -11.63 6.94 -16.53
CA ILE A 445 -12.37 8.19 -16.34
C ILE A 445 -13.80 7.89 -15.89
N ARG A 446 -14.52 6.99 -16.59
CA ARG A 446 -15.88 6.57 -16.20
C ARG A 446 -15.93 6.08 -14.76
N GLN A 447 -15.02 5.19 -14.39
CA GLN A 447 -14.92 4.61 -13.04
C GLN A 447 -14.61 5.69 -11.98
N THR A 448 -13.68 6.60 -12.26
CA THR A 448 -13.36 7.72 -11.35
C THR A 448 -14.55 8.67 -11.20
N THR A 449 -15.28 8.98 -12.28
CA THR A 449 -16.51 9.79 -12.23
C THR A 449 -17.67 9.07 -11.52
N ALA A 450 -17.73 7.75 -11.54
CA ALA A 450 -18.67 6.99 -10.71
C ALA A 450 -18.32 7.16 -9.21
N MET A 451 -17.03 7.11 -8.86
CA MET A 451 -16.59 7.35 -7.48
C MET A 451 -16.83 8.79 -7.00
N THR A 452 -16.64 9.81 -7.85
CA THR A 452 -17.01 11.21 -7.50
C THR A 452 -18.48 11.32 -7.19
N ARG A 453 -19.35 10.70 -7.99
CA ARG A 453 -20.79 10.68 -7.75
C ARG A 453 -21.16 9.99 -6.45
N ALA A 454 -20.54 8.84 -6.16
CA ALA A 454 -20.78 8.11 -4.92
C ALA A 454 -20.46 8.93 -3.65
N MET A 455 -19.42 9.77 -3.73
CA MET A 455 -19.03 10.70 -2.65
C MET A 455 -19.69 12.09 -2.76
N LYS A 456 -20.52 12.31 -3.79
CA LYS A 456 -21.15 13.59 -4.14
C LYS A 456 -20.15 14.74 -4.38
N LEU A 457 -18.95 14.41 -4.85
CA LEU A 457 -17.85 15.35 -5.15
C LEU A 457 -17.73 15.64 -6.66
N ASP A 458 -18.81 15.45 -7.42
CA ASP A 458 -18.85 15.56 -8.88
C ASP A 458 -19.28 16.96 -9.39
N GLY A 459 -19.42 17.92 -8.47
CA GLY A 459 -19.80 19.31 -8.75
C GLY A 459 -21.30 19.59 -8.78
N THR A 460 -22.11 18.68 -8.26
CA THR A 460 -23.58 18.82 -8.16
C THR A 460 -24.07 19.57 -6.91
N GLU A 461 -23.15 20.08 -6.06
CA GLU A 461 -23.44 20.70 -4.76
C GLU A 461 -24.26 19.81 -3.78
N LEU A 462 -24.37 18.49 -4.05
CA LEU A 462 -25.10 17.54 -3.22
C LEU A 462 -24.36 17.09 -1.95
N ASN A 463 -23.05 17.37 -1.85
CA ASN A 463 -22.26 17.03 -0.67
C ASN A 463 -22.60 18.00 0.49
N ARG A 464 -23.13 17.42 1.58
CA ARG A 464 -23.74 18.17 2.68
C ARG A 464 -22.73 19.04 3.44
N TRP A 465 -21.55 18.50 3.75
CA TRP A 465 -20.50 19.23 4.45
C TRP A 465 -19.87 20.32 3.58
N MET A 466 -19.61 20.04 2.30
CA MET A 466 -19.08 21.05 1.37
C MET A 466 -20.01 22.26 1.28
N ARG A 467 -21.32 22.03 1.19
CA ARG A 467 -22.34 23.08 1.17
C ARG A 467 -22.35 23.91 2.46
N GLU A 468 -22.30 23.25 3.62
CA GLU A 468 -22.31 23.94 4.93
C GLU A 468 -21.09 24.86 5.09
N TYR A 469 -19.90 24.38 4.71
CA TYR A 469 -18.67 25.18 4.70
C TYR A 469 -18.60 26.19 3.53
N SER A 470 -19.64 26.28 2.70
CA SER A 470 -19.70 27.16 1.52
C SER A 470 -18.52 26.92 0.55
N VAL A 471 -18.16 25.66 0.37
CA VAL A 471 -17.11 25.19 -0.54
C VAL A 471 -17.75 24.48 -1.72
N ASN A 472 -17.39 24.91 -2.92
CA ASN A 472 -17.84 24.30 -4.16
C ASN A 472 -16.75 23.39 -4.74
N VAL A 473 -17.17 22.23 -5.24
CA VAL A 473 -16.34 21.40 -6.10
C VAL A 473 -16.73 21.67 -7.55
N THR A 474 -15.77 21.92 -8.44
CA THR A 474 -16.07 22.13 -9.87
C THR A 474 -16.36 20.80 -10.56
N LYS A 475 -16.62 20.82 -11.88
CA LYS A 475 -16.38 19.63 -12.72
C LYS A 475 -14.87 19.36 -12.86
N ASN A 476 -14.50 18.21 -13.40
CA ASN A 476 -13.10 17.90 -13.64
C ASN A 476 -12.46 18.90 -14.61
N LEU A 477 -11.21 19.29 -14.32
CA LEU A 477 -10.51 20.32 -15.06
C LEU A 477 -10.10 19.82 -16.45
N THR A 478 -10.36 20.65 -17.44
CA THR A 478 -9.87 20.51 -18.82
C THR A 478 -8.67 21.42 -19.04
N LEU A 479 -7.66 20.92 -19.74
CA LEU A 479 -6.37 21.58 -19.89
C LEU A 479 -5.92 21.52 -21.35
N LYS A 480 -5.21 22.54 -21.84
CA LYS A 480 -4.51 22.49 -23.13
C LYS A 480 -3.13 21.89 -22.94
N GLY A 481 -2.94 20.66 -23.43
CA GLY A 481 -1.67 19.97 -23.50
C GLY A 481 -0.87 20.33 -24.76
N ARG A 482 0.42 20.00 -24.73
CA ARG A 482 1.34 20.12 -25.87
C ARG A 482 1.96 18.76 -26.16
N VAL A 483 1.88 18.32 -27.40
CA VAL A 483 2.65 17.17 -27.89
C VAL A 483 3.98 17.71 -28.39
N LEU A 484 5.10 17.22 -27.81
CA LEU A 484 6.43 17.65 -28.25
C LEU A 484 6.80 16.97 -29.57
N PRO A 485 7.50 17.65 -30.48
CA PRO A 485 7.97 17.02 -31.71
C PRO A 485 8.90 15.84 -31.36
N PRO A 486 8.71 14.67 -31.99
CA PRO A 486 9.56 13.52 -31.74
C PRO A 486 11.03 13.84 -32.09
N PRO A 487 11.99 13.29 -31.35
CA PRO A 487 13.39 13.39 -31.73
C PRO A 487 13.70 12.53 -32.96
N GLN A 488 14.84 12.79 -33.60
CA GLN A 488 15.45 11.85 -34.53
C GLN A 488 16.39 10.93 -33.77
N ILE A 489 16.38 9.64 -34.13
CA ILE A 489 17.30 8.66 -33.55
C ILE A 489 18.49 8.52 -34.47
N GLU A 490 19.68 8.83 -33.95
CA GLU A 490 20.95 8.69 -34.67
C GLU A 490 21.59 7.34 -34.36
N TYR A 491 22.06 6.68 -35.42
CA TYR A 491 22.71 5.38 -35.42
C TYR A 491 24.14 5.50 -35.96
N GLY A 492 24.86 4.38 -35.96
CA GLY A 492 26.20 4.31 -36.53
C GLY A 492 26.16 4.67 -38.01
N ARG A 493 27.31 5.08 -38.55
CA ARG A 493 27.45 5.48 -39.98
C ARG A 493 26.56 6.65 -40.39
N ASN A 494 26.22 7.54 -39.44
CA ASN A 494 25.35 8.71 -39.64
C ASN A 494 23.94 8.36 -40.16
N GLU A 495 23.48 7.12 -39.95
CA GLU A 495 22.12 6.73 -40.26
C GLU A 495 21.15 7.37 -39.26
N ARG A 496 20.00 7.84 -39.74
CA ARG A 496 18.97 8.45 -38.88
C ARG A 496 17.62 7.79 -39.13
N THR A 497 16.86 7.60 -38.06
CA THR A 497 15.50 7.06 -38.14
C THR A 497 14.54 7.99 -37.43
N ILE A 498 13.41 8.24 -38.10
CA ILE A 498 12.34 9.07 -37.58
C ILE A 498 11.47 8.20 -36.68
N VAL A 499 11.15 8.71 -35.49
CA VAL A 499 10.18 8.07 -34.60
C VAL A 499 8.79 8.26 -35.19
N ASN A 500 8.01 7.18 -35.28
CA ASN A 500 6.62 7.27 -35.68
C ASN A 500 5.87 8.10 -34.62
N PRO A 501 5.28 9.27 -34.98
CA PRO A 501 4.68 10.18 -34.02
C PRO A 501 3.44 9.59 -33.33
N GLU A 502 2.66 8.77 -34.01
CA GLU A 502 1.43 8.18 -33.47
C GLU A 502 1.71 7.04 -32.49
N ARG A 503 2.66 6.15 -32.86
CA ARG A 503 2.97 4.97 -32.06
C ARG A 503 4.03 5.25 -31.00
N THR A 504 4.75 6.37 -31.10
CA THR A 504 5.93 6.69 -30.28
C THR A 504 7.00 5.59 -30.31
N THR A 505 7.05 4.85 -31.42
CA THR A 505 8.00 3.75 -31.66
C THR A 505 8.84 4.04 -32.89
N TRP A 506 10.07 3.56 -32.92
CA TRP A 506 10.89 3.49 -34.13
C TRP A 506 11.33 2.05 -34.34
N LEU A 507 11.43 1.64 -35.60
CA LEU A 507 12.01 0.36 -35.95
C LEU A 507 13.50 0.56 -36.22
N ALA A 508 14.34 -0.19 -35.52
CA ALA A 508 15.75 -0.25 -35.84
C ALA A 508 15.93 -1.08 -37.12
N ASN A 509 15.86 -0.43 -38.29
CA ASN A 509 15.89 -1.01 -39.64
C ASN A 509 17.28 -1.51 -40.05
N ARG A 510 17.77 -2.59 -39.43
CA ARG A 510 19.13 -3.13 -39.66
C ARG A 510 20.27 -2.12 -39.41
N ASN A 511 19.96 -0.96 -38.81
CA ASN A 511 20.95 0.05 -38.47
C ASN A 511 21.99 -0.51 -37.50
N HIS A 512 23.22 -0.04 -37.66
CA HIS A 512 24.31 -0.34 -36.73
C HIS A 512 24.17 0.52 -35.48
N TYR A 513 24.55 0.00 -34.31
CA TYR A 513 24.61 0.82 -33.11
C TYR A 513 25.53 2.04 -33.34
N LEU A 514 25.20 3.17 -32.69
CA LEU A 514 25.99 4.41 -32.80
C LEU A 514 27.47 4.16 -32.48
N LEU A 515 27.71 3.42 -31.39
CA LEU A 515 29.02 2.95 -30.98
C LEU A 515 28.93 1.42 -30.80
N PRO A 516 29.23 0.62 -31.83
CA PRO A 516 29.16 -0.82 -31.71
C PRO A 516 30.30 -1.36 -30.85
N ALA A 517 29.96 -2.20 -29.87
CA ALA A 517 30.96 -2.80 -28.99
C ALA A 517 31.77 -3.89 -29.70
N LYS A 518 32.99 -4.09 -29.22
CA LYS A 518 33.87 -5.20 -29.59
C LYS A 518 34.04 -6.13 -28.39
N CYS A 519 33.73 -7.40 -28.56
CA CYS A 519 33.84 -8.43 -27.54
C CYS A 519 34.66 -9.60 -28.08
N GLU A 520 35.90 -9.71 -27.62
CA GLU A 520 36.83 -10.76 -28.05
C GLU A 520 36.82 -11.97 -27.11
N LYS A 521 36.57 -11.74 -25.81
CA LYS A 521 36.69 -12.75 -24.76
C LYS A 521 35.40 -12.83 -23.96
N TRP A 522 34.58 -13.85 -24.22
CA TRP A 522 33.32 -14.02 -23.53
C TRP A 522 32.94 -15.47 -23.31
N HIS A 523 32.05 -15.70 -22.34
CA HIS A 523 31.65 -17.02 -21.88
C HIS A 523 30.12 -17.14 -21.89
N VAL A 524 29.60 -18.22 -22.44
CA VAL A 524 28.16 -18.56 -22.36
C VAL A 524 27.94 -19.61 -21.29
N VAL A 525 26.97 -19.39 -20.39
CA VAL A 525 26.63 -20.32 -19.31
C VAL A 525 25.13 -20.58 -19.31
N ALA A 526 24.71 -21.80 -19.67
CA ALA A 526 23.32 -22.22 -19.57
C ALA A 526 23.07 -23.02 -18.29
N LEU A 527 22.17 -22.52 -17.43
CA LEU A 527 21.73 -23.19 -16.22
C LEU A 527 20.30 -23.69 -16.41
N VAL A 528 20.15 -25.00 -16.54
CA VAL A 528 18.90 -25.63 -16.97
C VAL A 528 18.28 -26.38 -15.80
N GLY A 529 17.03 -26.05 -15.49
CA GLY A 529 16.26 -26.69 -14.43
C GLY A 529 15.89 -28.14 -14.76
N PRO A 530 15.53 -28.97 -13.77
CA PRO A 530 15.17 -30.38 -13.97
C PRO A 530 13.95 -30.59 -14.89
N SER A 531 13.05 -29.61 -14.93
CA SER A 531 11.80 -29.63 -15.72
C SER A 531 12.01 -29.30 -17.21
N GLU A 532 13.11 -28.65 -17.58
CA GLU A 532 13.39 -28.21 -18.96
C GLU A 532 13.99 -29.34 -19.80
N ARG A 533 13.21 -30.39 -20.04
CA ARG A 533 13.68 -31.61 -20.73
C ARG A 533 13.97 -31.42 -22.22
N PHE A 534 13.38 -30.39 -22.84
CA PHE A 534 13.47 -30.15 -24.29
C PHE A 534 14.55 -29.14 -24.67
N PHE A 535 15.19 -28.47 -23.72
CA PHE A 535 16.35 -27.63 -23.99
C PHE A 535 17.60 -28.51 -24.05
N SER A 536 18.44 -28.31 -25.05
CA SER A 536 19.61 -29.15 -25.32
C SER A 536 20.84 -28.27 -25.63
N ASN A 537 22.03 -28.87 -25.54
CA ASN A 537 23.27 -28.19 -25.92
C ASN A 537 23.24 -27.74 -27.40
N ASP A 538 22.64 -28.52 -28.30
CA ASP A 538 22.51 -28.12 -29.71
C ASP A 538 21.61 -26.91 -29.90
N LYS A 539 20.50 -26.85 -29.15
CA LYS A 539 19.62 -25.66 -29.13
C LYS A 539 20.32 -24.44 -28.54
N LEU A 540 21.13 -24.62 -27.49
CA LEU A 540 21.97 -23.56 -26.95
C LEU A 540 22.97 -23.06 -28.00
N ARG A 541 23.68 -23.96 -28.69
CA ARG A 541 24.63 -23.58 -29.76
C ARG A 541 23.94 -22.90 -30.94
N ALA A 542 22.74 -23.34 -31.31
CA ALA A 542 21.92 -22.68 -32.33
C ALA A 542 21.52 -21.26 -31.89
N TYR A 543 21.07 -21.10 -30.64
CA TYR A 543 20.78 -19.80 -30.04
C TYR A 543 22.01 -18.88 -30.03
N VAL A 544 23.17 -19.37 -29.59
CA VAL A 544 24.43 -18.60 -29.55
C VAL A 544 24.82 -18.12 -30.95
N ARG A 545 24.70 -18.97 -31.97
CA ARG A 545 24.93 -18.56 -33.37
C ARG A 545 23.96 -17.48 -33.82
N ALA A 546 22.67 -17.64 -33.51
CA ALA A 546 21.64 -16.64 -33.84
C ALA A 546 21.91 -15.30 -33.14
N PHE A 547 22.29 -15.34 -31.86
CA PHE A 547 22.68 -14.18 -31.08
C PHE A 547 23.88 -13.45 -31.67
N MET A 548 24.99 -14.16 -31.95
CA MET A 548 26.17 -13.55 -32.58
C MET A 548 25.85 -12.95 -33.95
N ASN A 549 25.03 -13.63 -34.75
CA ASN A 549 24.58 -13.10 -36.03
C ASN A 549 23.82 -11.78 -35.83
N GLN A 550 22.88 -11.71 -34.88
CA GLN A 550 22.17 -10.46 -34.58
C GLN A 550 23.12 -9.35 -34.10
N CYS A 551 24.09 -9.66 -33.23
CA CYS A 551 25.12 -8.70 -32.82
C CYS A 551 25.90 -8.13 -34.02
N ARG A 552 26.35 -8.99 -34.93
CA ARG A 552 27.09 -8.58 -36.15
C ARG A 552 26.21 -7.77 -37.10
N HIS A 553 24.94 -8.12 -37.27
CA HIS A 553 23.98 -7.32 -38.06
C HIS A 553 23.77 -5.92 -37.48
N ARG A 554 24.01 -5.72 -36.18
CA ARG A 554 23.97 -4.41 -35.51
C ARG A 554 25.34 -3.73 -35.41
N GLY A 555 26.34 -4.24 -36.13
CA GLY A 555 27.68 -3.67 -36.20
C GLY A 555 28.64 -4.07 -35.09
N MET A 556 28.19 -4.86 -34.10
CA MET A 556 29.07 -5.33 -33.02
C MET A 556 30.08 -6.35 -33.56
N GLN A 557 31.29 -6.30 -33.02
CA GLN A 557 32.34 -7.26 -33.32
C GLN A 557 32.38 -8.31 -32.20
N MET A 558 31.74 -9.46 -32.43
CA MET A 558 31.73 -10.58 -31.48
C MET A 558 32.60 -11.72 -32.04
N ALA A 559 33.69 -12.03 -31.32
CA ALA A 559 34.44 -13.27 -31.53
C ALA A 559 33.60 -14.48 -31.11
N ASP A 560 34.04 -15.70 -31.45
CA ASP A 560 33.38 -16.91 -30.93
C ASP A 560 33.58 -17.00 -29.41
N PRO A 561 32.59 -17.54 -28.66
CA PRO A 561 32.70 -17.64 -27.21
C PRO A 561 33.87 -18.55 -26.83
N MET A 562 34.61 -18.15 -25.80
CA MET A 562 35.73 -18.92 -25.30
C MET A 562 35.28 -20.30 -24.79
N VAL A 563 34.10 -20.34 -24.17
CA VAL A 563 33.46 -21.54 -23.66
C VAL A 563 31.93 -21.39 -23.75
N VAL A 564 31.25 -22.51 -23.96
CA VAL A 564 29.79 -22.64 -23.85
C VAL A 564 29.49 -23.77 -22.86
N ASP A 565 29.21 -23.42 -21.62
CA ASP A 565 28.89 -24.37 -20.55
C ASP A 565 27.38 -24.65 -20.55
N TYR A 566 27.01 -25.93 -20.61
CA TYR A 566 25.62 -26.42 -20.50
C TYR A 566 25.45 -27.24 -19.22
N VAL A 567 24.75 -26.70 -18.23
CA VAL A 567 24.59 -27.31 -16.90
C VAL A 567 23.13 -27.73 -16.69
N ARG A 568 22.89 -29.04 -16.69
CA ARG A 568 21.57 -29.63 -16.44
C ARG A 568 21.37 -29.90 -14.96
N GLY A 569 20.18 -29.62 -14.43
CA GLY A 569 19.88 -29.77 -13.00
C GLY A 569 20.70 -28.77 -12.17
N ALA A 570 20.89 -27.56 -12.68
CA ALA A 570 21.78 -26.58 -12.10
C ALA A 570 21.40 -26.25 -10.64
N ARG A 571 22.42 -26.13 -9.79
CA ARG A 571 22.34 -25.67 -8.40
C ARG A 571 22.96 -24.28 -8.27
N GLU A 572 22.62 -23.55 -7.21
CA GLU A 572 23.06 -22.16 -7.03
C GLU A 572 24.60 -22.02 -7.03
N GLN A 573 25.29 -22.99 -6.43
CA GLN A 573 26.76 -23.07 -6.39
C GLN A 573 27.42 -23.13 -7.78
N GLU A 574 26.72 -23.61 -8.81
CA GLU A 574 27.25 -23.67 -10.18
C GLU A 574 27.45 -22.28 -10.77
N VAL A 575 26.75 -21.25 -10.27
CA VAL A 575 26.99 -19.86 -10.69
C VAL A 575 28.41 -19.45 -10.31
N ASP A 576 28.81 -19.65 -9.05
CA ASP A 576 30.13 -19.25 -8.55
C ASP A 576 31.27 -19.94 -9.30
N VAL A 577 31.13 -21.25 -9.52
CA VAL A 577 32.12 -22.05 -10.25
C VAL A 577 32.34 -21.51 -11.66
N ARG A 578 31.27 -21.14 -12.35
CA ARG A 578 31.32 -20.70 -13.76
C ARG A 578 31.81 -19.25 -13.87
N MET A 579 31.47 -18.40 -12.89
CA MET A 579 32.01 -17.06 -12.78
C MET A 579 33.52 -17.07 -12.49
N GLN A 580 34.00 -17.94 -11.59
CA GLN A 580 35.43 -18.11 -11.33
C GLN A 580 36.18 -18.60 -12.58
N LYS A 581 35.62 -19.59 -13.29
CA LYS A 581 36.17 -20.07 -14.57
C LYS A 581 36.23 -18.96 -15.62
N ALA A 582 35.15 -18.19 -15.79
CA ALA A 582 35.13 -17.04 -16.70
C ALA A 582 36.23 -16.03 -16.37
N LYS A 583 36.40 -15.70 -15.09
CA LYS A 583 37.43 -14.79 -14.61
C LYS A 583 38.85 -15.31 -14.86
N GLN A 584 39.12 -16.58 -14.60
CA GLN A 584 40.42 -17.20 -14.87
C GLN A 584 40.79 -17.16 -16.35
N MET A 585 39.78 -17.29 -17.23
CA MET A 585 39.97 -17.21 -18.68
C MET A 585 40.08 -15.77 -19.18
N GLY A 586 39.90 -14.76 -18.32
CA GLY A 586 39.92 -13.35 -18.70
C GLY A 586 38.72 -12.96 -19.57
N ALA A 587 37.56 -13.60 -19.36
CA ALA A 587 36.33 -13.21 -20.04
C ALA A 587 35.90 -11.80 -19.61
N THR A 588 35.66 -10.94 -20.58
CA THR A 588 35.16 -9.58 -20.36
C THR A 588 33.63 -9.51 -20.41
N PHE A 589 32.98 -10.60 -20.82
CA PHE A 589 31.52 -10.72 -20.86
C PHE A 589 31.06 -12.14 -20.54
N VAL A 590 30.01 -12.28 -19.73
CA VAL A 590 29.37 -13.57 -19.43
C VAL A 590 27.89 -13.51 -19.76
N HIS A 591 27.44 -14.43 -20.63
CA HIS A 591 26.05 -14.54 -21.08
C HIS A 591 25.37 -15.73 -20.43
N PHE A 592 24.47 -15.47 -19.48
CA PHE A 592 23.68 -16.51 -18.81
C PHE A 592 22.38 -16.80 -19.56
N VAL A 593 22.09 -18.09 -19.76
CA VAL A 593 20.79 -18.60 -20.23
C VAL A 593 20.19 -19.44 -19.10
N THR A 594 19.07 -19.01 -18.52
CA THR A 594 18.56 -19.68 -17.30
C THR A 594 17.09 -20.02 -17.35
N SER A 595 16.71 -21.18 -16.82
CA SER A 595 15.30 -21.56 -16.65
C SER A 595 14.60 -20.65 -15.63
N ASP A 596 13.38 -20.21 -15.93
CA ASP A 596 12.55 -19.35 -15.06
C ASP A 596 12.36 -19.88 -13.64
N MET A 597 12.39 -21.20 -13.49
CA MET A 597 12.23 -21.89 -12.21
C MET A 597 13.45 -21.76 -11.28
N LEU A 598 14.61 -21.38 -11.82
CA LEU A 598 15.85 -21.24 -11.05
C LEU A 598 15.98 -19.81 -10.51
N LYS A 599 15.86 -19.65 -9.19
CA LYS A 599 15.89 -18.34 -8.52
C LYS A 599 17.30 -17.88 -8.10
N PHE A 600 18.32 -18.14 -8.91
CA PHE A 600 19.73 -17.77 -8.62
C PHE A 600 20.04 -16.28 -8.88
N ARG A 601 19.02 -15.43 -8.84
CA ARG A 601 19.11 -14.01 -9.21
C ARG A 601 19.98 -13.23 -8.22
N HIS A 602 19.91 -13.55 -6.92
CA HIS A 602 20.71 -12.87 -5.89
C HIS A 602 22.21 -13.13 -6.03
N THR A 603 22.61 -14.39 -6.26
CA THR A 603 24.01 -14.79 -6.47
C THR A 603 24.58 -14.19 -7.75
N ARG A 604 23.80 -14.16 -8.84
CA ARG A 604 24.20 -13.50 -10.09
C ARG A 604 24.36 -11.99 -9.92
N SER A 605 23.41 -11.33 -9.27
CA SER A 605 23.50 -9.89 -9.03
C SER A 605 24.57 -9.49 -8.02
N HIS A 606 25.05 -10.41 -7.17
CA HIS A 606 26.25 -10.18 -6.37
C HIS A 606 27.47 -9.92 -7.27
N TYR A 607 27.67 -10.73 -8.32
CA TYR A 607 28.77 -10.53 -9.26
C TYR A 607 28.58 -9.32 -10.20
N GLU A 608 27.33 -8.99 -10.55
CA GLU A 608 27.03 -7.76 -11.31
C GLU A 608 27.43 -6.50 -10.53
N ASN A 609 27.34 -6.51 -9.19
CA ASN A 609 27.54 -5.33 -8.34
C ASN A 609 28.91 -5.30 -7.62
N SER A 610 29.66 -6.41 -7.60
CA SER A 610 30.96 -6.49 -6.94
C SER A 610 32.11 -6.08 -7.88
N LYS A 611 32.42 -4.78 -7.90
CA LYS A 611 33.62 -4.06 -8.42
C LYS A 611 33.54 -3.44 -9.84
N PRO A 612 34.08 -2.20 -10.00
CA PRO A 612 34.36 -1.60 -11.30
C PRO A 612 35.62 -2.25 -11.91
N GLY A 613 35.47 -2.92 -13.04
CA GLY A 613 36.62 -3.38 -13.84
C GLY A 613 36.41 -4.72 -14.52
N SER A 614 36.01 -4.66 -15.79
CA SER A 614 36.28 -5.61 -16.89
C SER A 614 35.33 -6.75 -17.23
N THR A 615 34.36 -7.16 -16.40
CA THR A 615 33.43 -8.24 -16.79
C THR A 615 31.97 -7.80 -16.71
N GLU A 616 31.34 -7.64 -17.87
CA GLU A 616 29.90 -7.38 -18.00
C GLU A 616 29.10 -8.69 -17.97
N VAL A 617 27.93 -8.71 -17.35
CA VAL A 617 27.06 -9.89 -17.27
C VAL A 617 25.74 -9.60 -17.95
N ALA A 618 25.34 -10.44 -18.90
CA ALA A 618 24.02 -10.39 -19.53
C ALA A 618 23.22 -11.65 -19.26
N ASN A 619 21.90 -11.47 -19.27
CA ASN A 619 20.93 -12.47 -18.85
C ASN A 619 19.88 -12.65 -19.95
N ALA A 620 19.69 -13.88 -20.42
CA ALA A 620 18.72 -14.26 -21.43
C ALA A 620 17.82 -15.41 -20.97
#